data_AF-A0A7Y8HAI5-F1
#
_entry.id   AF-A0A7Y8HAI5-F1
#
_cell.length_a   1.000
_cell.length_b   1.000
_cell.length_c   1.000
_cell.angle_alpha   90.00
_cell.angle_beta   90.00
_cell.angle_gamma   90.00
#
_symmetry.space_group_name_H-M   'P 1'
#
loop_
_entity.id
_entity.type
_entity.pdbx_description
1 polymer ?
#
loop_
_entity_poly.entity_id
_entity_poly.type
_entity_poly.pdbx_seq_one_letter_code
_entity_poly.pdbx_strand_id
1 'polypeptide(L)'
;MDAIERFQDLLKTLFQFETSDLDFGIYRILNHKRDQIKKFIQEDLVNKVESAFAKHKDERLDNITQKYEETKKKIIQSLGNEAFTPTSELKEQFKDTPIGRDFLLIKAQKDEVEKIDEIKMQVFNDLYSFFSRFYEEGDFVPQYRYSIKGHKYAIPYNGEEVKLYWANSEQYYIKTGLLFRDYTFKANDYKVIFRIVSAREEIGSNKATKERFFILDDEKPLESGEGDKKLIIRFQYRELTEEEVGHHEIGAGSNIAKQEKINQKSYDEIFKKVKDATLKAILGKEYKNEKPFLLYHILRFTAKNTKDYF
;
A
#
# COMPACT_ATOMS: atom_id res chain seq x y z
N MET A 1 13.96 7.89 6.82
CA MET A 1 12.98 6.82 7.07
C MET A 1 13.73 5.52 7.10
N ASP A 2 13.65 4.81 8.21
CA ASP A 2 14.38 3.57 8.44
C ASP A 2 13.88 2.44 7.51
N ALA A 3 14.68 1.39 7.27
CA ALA A 3 14.28 0.29 6.37
C ALA A 3 12.99 -0.40 6.85
N ILE A 4 12.83 -0.51 8.17
CA ILE A 4 11.64 -1.09 8.79
C ILE A 4 10.42 -0.21 8.51
N GLU A 5 10.52 1.10 8.80
CA GLU A 5 9.44 2.06 8.57
C GLU A 5 8.99 2.08 7.10
N ARG A 6 9.95 2.09 6.18
CA ARG A 6 9.67 2.07 4.73
C ARG A 6 8.89 0.81 4.32
N PHE A 7 9.26 -0.35 4.86
CA PHE A 7 8.54 -1.58 4.56
C PHE A 7 7.15 -1.61 5.20
N GLN A 8 7.02 -1.13 6.45
CA GLN A 8 5.73 -1.03 7.12
C GLN A 8 4.75 -0.12 6.37
N ASP A 9 5.22 1.01 5.85
CA ASP A 9 4.38 1.93 5.08
C ASP A 9 3.99 1.38 3.70
N LEU A 10 4.89 0.62 3.07
CA LEU A 10 4.52 -0.15 1.89
C LEU A 10 3.38 -1.13 2.22
N LEU A 11 3.50 -1.94 3.28
CA LEU A 11 2.46 -2.88 3.68
C LEU A 11 1.13 -2.18 4.00
N LYS A 12 1.14 -1.03 4.69
CA LYS A 12 -0.09 -0.25 4.93
C LYS A 12 -0.77 0.19 3.62
N THR A 13 0.02 0.52 2.61
CA THR A 13 -0.47 0.86 1.27
C THR A 13 -1.08 -0.36 0.59
N LEU A 14 -0.39 -1.51 0.62
CA LEU A 14 -0.86 -2.77 0.03
C LEU A 14 -2.18 -3.25 0.64
N PHE A 15 -2.29 -3.19 1.97
CA PHE A 15 -3.51 -3.53 2.71
C PHE A 15 -4.56 -2.40 2.69
N GLN A 16 -4.35 -1.35 1.89
CA GLN A 16 -5.29 -0.24 1.66
C GLN A 16 -5.79 0.40 2.97
N PHE A 17 -4.91 0.66 3.93
CA PHE A 17 -5.28 1.25 5.22
C PHE A 17 -6.02 2.59 5.09
N GLU A 18 -5.71 3.33 4.02
CA GLU A 18 -6.36 4.58 3.61
C GLU A 18 -7.86 4.43 3.28
N THR A 19 -8.40 3.21 3.14
CA THR A 19 -9.78 2.93 2.69
C THR A 19 -10.73 2.53 3.81
N SER A 20 -10.48 3.01 5.03
CA SER A 20 -11.26 2.69 6.22
C SER A 20 -12.74 3.08 6.15
N ASP A 21 -13.04 4.04 5.30
CA ASP A 21 -14.37 4.53 4.98
C ASP A 21 -15.18 3.54 4.14
N LEU A 22 -14.56 2.64 3.37
CA LEU A 22 -15.24 1.69 2.49
C LEU A 22 -15.79 0.48 3.26
N ASP A 23 -17.08 0.17 3.10
CA ASP A 23 -17.77 -0.88 3.86
C ASP A 23 -18.55 -1.85 2.96
N PHE A 24 -17.86 -2.47 2.00
CA PHE A 24 -18.42 -3.47 1.08
C PHE A 24 -17.36 -4.49 0.65
N GLY A 25 -17.79 -5.68 0.21
CA GLY A 25 -16.89 -6.71 -0.32
C GLY A 25 -15.72 -7.05 0.63
N ILE A 26 -14.50 -7.15 0.07
CA ILE A 26 -13.27 -7.44 0.83
C ILE A 26 -12.93 -6.33 1.84
N TYR A 27 -13.31 -5.07 1.56
CA TYR A 27 -13.05 -3.94 2.47
C TYR A 27 -13.73 -4.11 3.83
N ARG A 28 -14.89 -4.76 3.88
CA ARG A 28 -15.57 -5.08 5.15
C ARG A 28 -14.73 -6.03 6.01
N ILE A 29 -14.10 -7.03 5.39
CA ILE A 29 -13.22 -7.98 6.07
C ILE A 29 -11.94 -7.26 6.53
N LEU A 30 -11.32 -6.48 5.66
CA LEU A 30 -10.13 -5.69 5.97
C LEU A 30 -10.37 -4.72 7.14
N ASN A 31 -11.53 -4.04 7.16
CA ASN A 31 -11.91 -3.16 8.25
C ASN A 31 -12.10 -3.92 9.56
N HIS A 32 -12.81 -5.07 9.54
CA HIS A 32 -13.00 -5.90 10.73
C HIS A 32 -11.67 -6.43 11.29
N LYS A 33 -10.71 -6.70 10.41
CA LYS A 33 -9.39 -7.26 10.76
C LYS A 33 -8.30 -6.20 10.89
N ARG A 34 -8.64 -4.91 10.79
CA ARG A 34 -7.66 -3.82 10.70
C ARG A 34 -6.70 -3.80 11.87
N ASP A 35 -7.18 -3.98 13.10
CA ASP A 35 -6.31 -3.98 14.29
C ASP A 35 -5.34 -5.17 14.30
N GLN A 36 -5.80 -6.34 13.82
CA GLN A 36 -4.96 -7.53 13.69
C GLN A 36 -3.87 -7.32 12.62
N ILE A 37 -4.24 -6.73 11.48
CA ILE A 37 -3.28 -6.40 10.41
C ILE A 37 -2.30 -5.31 10.87
N LYS A 38 -2.79 -4.29 11.58
CA LYS A 38 -1.96 -3.22 12.14
C LYS A 38 -0.92 -3.78 13.11
N LYS A 39 -1.36 -4.60 14.05
CA LYS A 39 -0.48 -5.30 14.99
C LYS A 39 0.54 -6.17 14.24
N PHE A 40 0.09 -6.91 13.23
CA PHE A 40 0.99 -7.73 12.44
C PHE A 40 2.11 -6.90 11.78
N ILE A 41 1.77 -5.78 11.15
CA ILE A 41 2.74 -4.92 10.44
C ILE A 41 3.69 -4.23 11.43
N GLN A 42 3.15 -3.72 12.54
CA GLN A 42 3.92 -2.87 13.46
C GLN A 42 4.76 -3.66 14.47
N GLU A 43 4.24 -4.80 14.94
CA GLU A 43 4.83 -5.56 16.04
C GLU A 43 5.26 -6.95 15.58
N ASP A 44 4.31 -7.78 15.13
CA ASP A 44 4.57 -9.22 14.95
C ASP A 44 5.61 -9.47 13.85
N LEU A 45 5.62 -8.68 12.79
CA LEU A 45 6.59 -8.77 11.70
C LEU A 45 8.01 -8.50 12.21
N VAL A 46 8.19 -7.42 12.98
CA VAL A 46 9.49 -7.06 13.56
C VAL A 46 9.93 -8.16 14.51
N ASN A 47 9.05 -8.58 15.41
CA ASN A 47 9.33 -9.65 16.38
C ASN A 47 9.69 -10.98 15.70
N LYS A 48 9.07 -11.33 14.57
CA LYS A 48 9.41 -12.53 13.79
C LYS A 48 10.81 -12.45 13.21
N VAL A 49 11.20 -11.30 12.67
CA VAL A 49 12.57 -11.09 12.19
C VAL A 49 13.55 -11.15 13.36
N GLU A 50 13.30 -10.43 14.46
CA GLU A 50 14.14 -10.50 15.66
C GLU A 50 14.32 -11.93 16.16
N SER A 51 13.22 -12.70 16.27
CA SER A 51 13.24 -14.08 16.74
C SER A 51 13.99 -15.02 15.80
N ALA A 52 13.95 -14.79 14.49
CA ALA A 52 14.70 -15.56 13.52
C ALA A 52 16.22 -15.35 13.67
N PHE A 53 16.62 -14.12 14.00
CA PHE A 53 18.02 -13.77 14.29
C PHE A 53 18.42 -13.98 15.75
N ALA A 54 17.47 -14.27 16.65
CA ALA A 54 17.74 -14.50 18.07
C ALA A 54 18.69 -15.67 18.31
N LYS A 55 18.65 -16.73 17.47
CA LYS A 55 19.62 -17.85 17.55
C LYS A 55 21.06 -17.43 17.23
N HIS A 56 21.23 -16.31 16.53
CA HIS A 56 22.53 -15.71 16.22
C HIS A 56 22.87 -14.58 17.21
N LYS A 57 21.89 -14.10 17.97
CA LYS A 57 22.03 -13.14 19.07
C LYS A 57 22.06 -13.88 20.41
N ASP A 58 23.20 -14.49 20.74
CA ASP A 58 23.44 -15.02 22.10
C ASP A 58 23.30 -13.88 23.14
N GLU A 59 22.91 -14.18 24.39
CA GLU A 59 22.76 -13.24 25.54
C GLU A 59 23.97 -12.30 25.81
N ARG A 60 25.07 -12.47 25.07
CA ARG A 60 26.33 -11.74 25.22
C ARG A 60 26.30 -10.33 24.62
N LEU A 61 25.32 -9.98 23.79
CA LEU A 61 25.29 -8.75 22.98
C LEU A 61 25.35 -7.42 23.73
N ASP A 62 24.42 -7.19 24.66
CA ASP A 62 24.43 -5.97 25.48
C ASP A 62 25.69 -5.89 26.35
N ASN A 63 26.18 -7.07 26.75
CA ASN A 63 27.39 -7.23 27.52
C ASN A 63 28.66 -6.97 26.67
N ILE A 64 28.66 -7.29 25.37
CA ILE A 64 29.80 -7.08 24.46
C ILE A 64 30.01 -5.59 24.20
N THR A 65 28.96 -4.82 23.94
CA THR A 65 29.08 -3.37 23.72
C THR A 65 29.58 -2.65 24.98
N GLN A 66 29.05 -3.01 26.15
CA GLN A 66 29.52 -2.49 27.43
C GLN A 66 30.97 -2.90 27.71
N LYS A 67 31.31 -4.18 27.53
CA LYS A 67 32.68 -4.69 27.67
C LYS A 67 33.66 -4.05 26.70
N TYR A 68 33.23 -3.73 25.48
CA TYR A 68 34.04 -3.02 24.49
C TYR A 68 34.40 -1.62 25.00
N GLU A 69 33.41 -0.85 25.47
CA GLU A 69 33.63 0.50 26.01
C GLU A 69 34.46 0.48 27.30
N GLU A 70 34.22 -0.48 28.19
CA GLU A 70 35.03 -0.67 29.40
C GLU A 70 36.48 -1.04 29.10
N THR A 71 36.71 -1.96 28.15
CA THR A 71 38.05 -2.39 27.76
C THR A 71 38.79 -1.26 27.05
N LYS A 72 38.09 -0.46 26.22
CA LYS A 72 38.62 0.75 25.61
C LYS A 72 39.06 1.77 26.68
N LYS A 73 38.23 2.01 27.70
CA LYS A 73 38.59 2.87 28.84
C LYS A 73 39.80 2.33 29.61
N LYS A 74 39.89 1.02 29.85
CA LYS A 74 41.05 0.38 30.50
C LYS A 74 42.34 0.57 29.70
N ILE A 75 42.28 0.45 28.37
CA ILE A 75 43.43 0.72 27.49
C ILE A 75 43.85 2.19 27.59
N ILE A 76 42.91 3.13 27.52
CA ILE A 76 43.21 4.56 27.65
C ILE A 76 43.86 4.86 29.01
N GLN A 77 43.37 4.26 30.10
CA GLN A 77 43.90 4.46 31.44
C GLN A 77 45.29 3.83 31.64
N SER A 78 45.58 2.70 30.98
CA SER A 78 46.83 1.94 31.18
C SER A 78 47.94 2.33 30.20
N LEU A 79 47.58 2.66 28.96
CA LEU A 79 48.49 2.86 27.84
C LEU A 79 48.40 4.28 27.24
N GLY A 80 47.49 5.11 27.74
CA GLY A 80 47.25 6.47 27.26
C GLY A 80 46.44 6.53 25.95
N ASN A 81 45.97 7.73 25.59
CA ASN A 81 45.24 7.96 24.33
C ASN A 81 46.08 7.63 23.08
N GLU A 82 47.41 7.55 23.22
CA GLU A 82 48.33 7.23 22.15
C GLU A 82 48.29 5.75 21.72
N ALA A 83 47.62 4.87 22.48
CA ALA A 83 47.46 3.46 22.13
C ALA A 83 46.56 3.23 20.90
N PHE A 84 45.74 4.23 20.54
CA PHE A 84 44.84 4.17 19.39
C PHE A 84 45.34 5.03 18.22
N THR A 85 45.05 4.59 17.01
CA THR A 85 45.20 5.37 15.78
C THR A 85 44.08 6.42 15.67
N PRO A 86 44.20 7.41 14.77
CA PRO A 86 43.11 8.35 14.46
C PRO A 86 41.82 7.66 14.00
N THR A 87 41.94 6.43 13.46
CA THR A 87 40.83 5.56 13.04
C THR A 87 40.24 4.72 14.18
N SER A 88 40.60 5.00 15.44
CA SER A 88 40.19 4.24 16.64
C SER A 88 40.61 2.76 16.65
N GLU A 89 41.68 2.42 15.95
CA GLU A 89 42.26 1.08 15.95
C GLU A 89 43.46 0.99 16.88
N LEU A 90 43.67 -0.17 17.50
CA LEU A 90 44.82 -0.38 18.39
C LEU A 90 46.12 -0.40 17.57
N LYS A 91 47.12 0.40 17.94
CA LYS A 91 48.44 0.42 17.26
C LYS A 91 49.13 -0.95 17.38
N GLU A 92 49.88 -1.33 16.33
CA GLU A 92 50.61 -2.61 16.22
C GLU A 92 51.38 -2.99 17.50
N GLN A 93 52.01 -1.99 18.12
CA GLN A 93 52.88 -2.14 19.29
C GLN A 93 52.15 -2.66 20.55
N PHE A 94 50.83 -2.47 20.63
CA PHE A 94 50.03 -2.84 21.79
C PHE A 94 49.16 -4.08 21.55
N LYS A 95 49.13 -4.62 20.32
CA LYS A 95 48.31 -5.79 19.94
C LYS A 95 48.70 -7.06 20.71
N ASP A 96 49.97 -7.23 21.04
CA ASP A 96 50.47 -8.41 21.77
C ASP A 96 50.36 -8.31 23.30
N THR A 97 49.93 -7.16 23.83
CA THR A 97 49.68 -7.03 25.27
C THR A 97 48.43 -7.83 25.68
N PRO A 98 48.34 -8.33 26.92
CA PRO A 98 47.14 -9.05 27.38
C PRO A 98 45.85 -8.24 27.18
N ILE A 99 45.88 -6.95 27.49
CA ILE A 99 44.74 -6.03 27.35
C ILE A 99 44.43 -5.76 25.86
N GLY A 100 45.45 -5.68 25.00
CA GLY A 100 45.28 -5.53 23.56
C GLY A 100 44.65 -6.76 22.90
N ARG A 101 45.04 -7.97 23.32
CA ARG A 101 44.44 -9.23 22.86
C ARG A 101 42.98 -9.34 23.29
N ASP A 102 42.67 -9.01 24.53
CA ASP A 102 41.29 -8.99 25.05
C ASP A 102 40.43 -7.98 24.28
N PHE A 103 40.97 -6.78 23.98
CA PHE A 103 40.28 -5.77 23.17
C PHE A 103 40.03 -6.25 21.74
N LEU A 104 40.99 -6.93 21.10
CA LEU A 104 40.82 -7.46 19.74
C LEU A 104 39.74 -8.56 19.69
N LEU A 105 39.67 -9.42 20.71
CA LEU A 105 38.62 -10.43 20.82
C LEU A 105 37.24 -9.80 20.97
N ILE A 106 37.11 -8.80 21.85
CA ILE A 106 35.84 -8.09 22.07
C ILE A 106 35.47 -7.24 20.83
N LYS A 107 36.44 -6.63 20.15
CA LYS A 107 36.22 -5.91 18.88
C LYS A 107 35.70 -6.87 17.80
N ALA A 108 36.32 -8.03 17.63
CA ALA A 108 35.86 -9.02 16.65
C ALA A 108 34.42 -9.49 16.93
N GLN A 109 34.08 -9.72 18.22
CA GLN A 109 32.72 -10.06 18.63
C GLN A 109 31.73 -8.92 18.33
N LYS A 110 32.13 -7.66 18.57
CA LYS A 110 31.31 -6.48 18.24
C LYS A 110 31.10 -6.34 16.73
N ASP A 111 32.15 -6.54 15.93
CA ASP A 111 32.06 -6.44 14.47
C ASP A 111 31.15 -7.56 13.89
N GLU A 112 31.15 -8.76 14.48
CA GLU A 112 30.20 -9.83 14.12
C GLU A 112 28.75 -9.45 14.42
N VAL A 113 28.51 -8.81 15.57
CA VAL A 113 27.21 -8.30 15.97
C VAL A 113 26.69 -7.24 14.99
N GLU A 114 27.53 -6.25 14.67
CA GLU A 114 27.15 -5.17 13.75
C GLU A 114 26.77 -5.73 12.38
N LYS A 115 27.51 -6.75 11.89
CA LYS A 115 27.16 -7.46 10.65
C LYS A 115 25.81 -8.17 10.72
N ILE A 116 25.45 -8.77 11.86
CA ILE A 116 24.13 -9.42 12.01
C ILE A 116 23.01 -8.39 11.94
N ASP A 117 23.19 -7.23 12.60
CA ASP A 117 22.21 -6.15 12.53
C ASP A 117 22.12 -5.55 11.11
N GLU A 118 23.24 -5.40 10.40
CA GLU A 118 23.25 -5.01 8.99
C GLU A 118 22.48 -6.00 8.10
N ILE A 119 22.70 -7.32 8.29
CA ILE A 119 21.96 -8.37 7.56
C ILE A 119 20.47 -8.26 7.86
N LYS A 120 20.09 -8.01 9.11
CA LYS A 120 18.69 -7.84 9.50
C LYS A 120 18.04 -6.67 8.77
N MET A 121 18.72 -5.54 8.69
CA MET A 121 18.27 -4.37 7.94
C MET A 121 18.17 -4.66 6.44
N GLN A 122 19.09 -5.47 5.92
CA GLN A 122 19.05 -5.93 4.53
C GLN A 122 17.80 -6.77 4.24
N VAL A 123 17.36 -7.63 5.17
CA VAL A 123 16.11 -8.41 5.01
C VAL A 123 14.90 -7.51 4.78
N PHE A 124 14.76 -6.42 5.55
CA PHE A 124 13.65 -5.48 5.35
C PHE A 124 13.73 -4.77 4.00
N ASN A 125 14.93 -4.40 3.57
CA ASN A 125 15.14 -3.81 2.24
C ASN A 125 14.81 -4.80 1.11
N ASP A 126 15.15 -6.07 1.27
CA ASP A 126 14.88 -7.11 0.29
C ASP A 126 13.38 -7.41 0.20
N LEU A 127 12.69 -7.47 1.35
CA LEU A 127 11.23 -7.60 1.41
C LEU A 127 10.55 -6.39 0.75
N TYR A 128 10.96 -5.17 1.08
CA TYR A 128 10.47 -3.96 0.41
C TYR A 128 10.68 -4.05 -1.10
N SER A 129 11.88 -4.42 -1.53
CA SER A 129 12.25 -4.54 -2.94
C SER A 129 11.42 -5.61 -3.66
N PHE A 130 11.10 -6.73 -3.01
CA PHE A 130 10.22 -7.76 -3.55
C PHE A 130 8.80 -7.23 -3.75
N PHE A 131 8.15 -6.77 -2.68
CA PHE A 131 6.75 -6.32 -2.76
C PHE A 131 6.59 -5.11 -3.69
N SER A 132 7.50 -4.13 -3.65
CA SER A 132 7.41 -2.95 -4.51
C SER A 132 7.62 -3.23 -6.00
N ARG A 133 8.17 -4.40 -6.36
CA ARG A 133 8.45 -4.80 -7.74
C ARG A 133 7.42 -5.74 -8.33
N PHE A 134 6.90 -6.64 -7.50
CA PHE A 134 6.00 -7.69 -7.96
C PHE A 134 4.55 -7.38 -7.63
N TYR A 135 4.25 -6.62 -6.58
CA TYR A 135 2.86 -6.30 -6.28
C TYR A 135 2.34 -5.13 -7.11
N GLU A 136 1.25 -5.35 -7.82
CA GLU A 136 0.54 -4.33 -8.58
C GLU A 136 -0.97 -4.56 -8.45
N GLU A 137 -1.67 -3.53 -7.95
CA GLU A 137 -3.15 -3.45 -7.90
C GLU A 137 -3.91 -4.64 -7.29
N GLY A 138 -3.27 -5.45 -6.43
CA GLY A 138 -3.89 -6.62 -5.80
C GLY A 138 -3.30 -7.96 -6.25
N ASP A 139 -2.42 -7.94 -7.25
CA ASP A 139 -1.78 -9.12 -7.81
C ASP A 139 -0.26 -9.08 -7.68
N PHE A 140 0.37 -10.24 -7.84
CA PHE A 140 1.80 -10.35 -8.09
C PHE A 140 2.08 -10.52 -9.59
N VAL A 141 2.41 -9.41 -10.26
CA VAL A 141 2.66 -9.34 -11.70
C VAL A 141 4.15 -9.12 -11.99
N PRO A 142 4.76 -9.84 -12.95
CA PRO A 142 6.11 -9.55 -13.40
C PRO A 142 6.14 -8.23 -14.20
N GLN A 143 6.62 -7.15 -13.58
CA GLN A 143 6.84 -5.89 -14.31
C GLN A 143 8.08 -5.96 -15.19
N TYR A 144 8.00 -5.53 -16.44
CA TYR A 144 9.17 -5.44 -17.30
C TYR A 144 9.99 -4.18 -16.97
N ARG A 145 11.22 -4.33 -16.49
CA ARG A 145 12.14 -3.19 -16.24
C ARG A 145 13.47 -3.43 -16.92
N TYR A 146 13.77 -2.60 -17.92
CA TYR A 146 15.07 -2.56 -18.57
C TYR A 146 16.17 -2.22 -17.55
N SER A 147 17.22 -3.02 -17.50
CA SER A 147 18.44 -2.70 -16.75
C SER A 147 19.67 -3.04 -17.57
N ILE A 148 20.59 -2.09 -17.64
CA ILE A 148 21.86 -2.21 -18.36
C ILE A 148 22.83 -3.19 -17.66
N LYS A 149 22.57 -3.55 -16.39
CA LYS A 149 23.46 -4.36 -15.54
C LYS A 149 23.02 -5.84 -15.35
N GLY A 150 22.11 -6.35 -16.19
CA GLY A 150 21.58 -7.72 -16.09
C GLY A 150 20.21 -7.83 -15.38
N HIS A 151 19.69 -9.05 -15.25
CA HIS A 151 18.36 -9.30 -14.69
C HIS A 151 18.29 -8.84 -13.21
N LYS A 152 17.52 -7.78 -12.95
CA LYS A 152 17.32 -7.21 -11.60
C LYS A 152 16.41 -8.06 -10.71
N TYR A 153 15.68 -9.02 -11.28
CA TYR A 153 14.68 -9.81 -10.57
C TYR A 153 15.28 -11.09 -10.02
N ALA A 154 14.83 -11.49 -8.81
CA ALA A 154 15.17 -12.79 -8.24
C ALA A 154 14.69 -13.96 -9.14
N ILE A 155 13.63 -13.73 -9.91
CA ILE A 155 13.18 -14.61 -11.00
C ILE A 155 13.44 -13.87 -12.32
N PRO A 156 14.39 -14.32 -13.16
CA PRO A 156 14.68 -13.65 -14.43
C PRO A 156 13.45 -13.74 -15.35
N TYR A 157 12.84 -12.58 -15.61
CA TYR A 157 11.72 -12.41 -16.53
C TYR A 157 12.22 -11.74 -17.82
N ASN A 158 12.17 -12.50 -18.92
CA ASN A 158 12.52 -12.07 -20.28
C ASN A 158 11.27 -11.90 -21.16
N GLY A 159 10.07 -12.01 -20.60
CA GLY A 159 8.80 -12.07 -21.34
C GLY A 159 8.17 -13.47 -21.44
N GLU A 160 8.81 -14.51 -20.87
CA GLU A 160 8.21 -15.86 -20.79
C GLU A 160 7.31 -16.00 -19.54
N GLU A 161 6.03 -16.30 -19.76
CA GLU A 161 5.02 -16.52 -18.69
C GLU A 161 5.21 -17.84 -17.92
N VAL A 162 6.02 -18.77 -18.44
CA VAL A 162 6.07 -20.18 -18.00
C VAL A 162 6.54 -20.37 -16.55
N LYS A 163 7.41 -19.48 -16.03
CA LYS A 163 8.01 -19.67 -14.69
C LYS A 163 7.06 -19.39 -13.53
N LEU A 164 6.08 -18.50 -13.70
CA LEU A 164 5.04 -18.23 -12.69
C LEU A 164 3.73 -18.97 -12.99
N TYR A 165 3.52 -19.51 -14.20
CA TYR A 165 2.41 -20.43 -14.49
C TYR A 165 2.32 -21.54 -13.44
N TRP A 166 3.44 -22.08 -12.98
CA TRP A 166 3.46 -23.12 -11.93
C TRP A 166 3.15 -22.59 -10.52
N ALA A 167 3.55 -21.36 -10.17
CA ALA A 167 3.28 -20.79 -8.84
C ALA A 167 1.82 -20.36 -8.67
N ASN A 168 1.18 -19.97 -9.76
CA ASN A 168 -0.24 -19.60 -9.81
C ASN A 168 -1.11 -20.71 -10.43
N SER A 169 -0.51 -21.87 -10.75
CA SER A 169 -1.25 -23.04 -11.22
C SER A 169 -2.26 -23.42 -10.16
N GLU A 170 -3.51 -23.61 -10.56
CA GLU A 170 -4.66 -23.90 -9.67
C GLU A 170 -5.15 -22.73 -8.80
N GLN A 171 -4.60 -21.51 -8.94
CA GLN A 171 -5.25 -20.32 -8.39
C GLN A 171 -6.46 -19.96 -9.25
N TYR A 172 -7.66 -20.05 -8.68
CA TYR A 172 -8.88 -19.65 -9.37
C TYR A 172 -8.98 -18.12 -9.40
N TYR A 173 -8.76 -17.52 -10.57
CA TYR A 173 -9.20 -16.15 -10.85
C TYR A 173 -10.73 -16.13 -10.82
N ILE A 174 -11.29 -15.69 -9.70
CA ILE A 174 -12.69 -15.29 -9.66
C ILE A 174 -12.71 -13.83 -10.10
N LYS A 175 -13.04 -13.58 -11.37
CA LYS A 175 -13.48 -12.24 -11.77
C LYS A 175 -14.67 -11.91 -10.90
N THR A 176 -14.46 -11.15 -9.85
CA THR A 176 -15.58 -10.75 -9.00
C THR A 176 -16.48 -9.92 -9.91
N GLY A 177 -17.65 -10.44 -10.27
CA GLY A 177 -18.69 -9.75 -11.04
C GLY A 177 -19.17 -8.55 -10.24
N LEU A 178 -18.35 -7.49 -10.24
CA LEU A 178 -18.43 -6.35 -9.32
C LEU A 178 -19.33 -5.24 -9.84
N LEU A 179 -19.80 -5.32 -11.08
CA LEU A 179 -20.62 -4.28 -11.68
C LEU A 179 -21.95 -4.08 -10.95
N PHE A 180 -22.35 -5.00 -10.07
CA PHE A 180 -23.66 -5.00 -9.40
C PHE A 180 -23.61 -4.93 -7.88
N ARG A 181 -22.43 -4.72 -7.29
CA ARG A 181 -22.31 -4.54 -5.84
C ARG A 181 -22.30 -3.07 -5.47
N ASP A 182 -23.23 -2.69 -4.61
CA ASP A 182 -23.34 -1.38 -3.97
C ASP A 182 -21.98 -0.91 -3.40
N TYR A 183 -21.44 0.18 -3.94
CA TYR A 183 -20.26 0.84 -3.36
C TYR A 183 -20.70 1.62 -2.14
N THR A 184 -20.26 1.18 -0.96
CA THR A 184 -20.73 1.73 0.31
C THR A 184 -19.58 2.40 1.03
N PHE A 185 -19.79 3.62 1.52
CA PHE A 185 -18.85 4.29 2.41
C PHE A 185 -19.55 5.00 3.57
N LYS A 186 -18.80 5.24 4.65
CA LYS A 186 -19.27 5.95 5.84
C LYS A 186 -18.87 7.42 5.80
N ALA A 187 -19.85 8.29 6.04
CA ALA A 187 -19.70 9.72 6.20
C ALA A 187 -20.10 10.08 7.64
N ASN A 188 -19.17 9.92 8.59
CA ASN A 188 -19.47 9.87 10.03
C ASN A 188 -20.57 8.83 10.33
N ASP A 189 -21.70 9.26 10.88
CA ASP A 189 -22.83 8.38 11.20
C ASP A 189 -23.69 8.02 9.98
N TYR A 190 -23.46 8.67 8.84
CA TYR A 190 -24.22 8.42 7.63
C TYR A 190 -23.60 7.30 6.82
N LYS A 191 -24.45 6.43 6.27
CA LYS A 191 -24.06 5.42 5.29
C LYS A 191 -24.48 5.89 3.90
N VAL A 192 -23.50 6.11 3.04
CA VAL A 192 -23.74 6.51 1.64
C VAL A 192 -23.47 5.32 0.73
N ILE A 193 -24.39 5.07 -0.19
CA ILE A 193 -24.37 3.91 -1.08
C ILE A 193 -24.47 4.40 -2.51
N PHE A 194 -23.51 4.06 -3.36
CA PHE A 194 -23.65 4.21 -4.80
C PHE A 194 -24.16 2.89 -5.38
N ARG A 195 -25.29 2.97 -6.09
CA ARG A 195 -25.98 1.82 -6.66
C ARG A 195 -26.11 1.98 -8.16
N ILE A 196 -25.88 0.91 -8.91
CA ILE A 196 -26.10 0.88 -10.35
C ILE A 196 -27.50 0.33 -10.60
N VAL A 197 -28.37 1.11 -11.24
CA VAL A 197 -29.80 0.77 -11.41
C VAL A 197 -30.13 0.23 -12.78
N SER A 198 -29.28 0.51 -13.76
CA SER A 198 -29.33 -0.13 -15.06
C SER A 198 -27.89 -0.32 -15.56
N ALA A 199 -27.51 -1.56 -15.82
CA ALA A 199 -26.36 -1.88 -16.63
C ALA A 199 -26.87 -2.70 -17.83
N ARG A 200 -26.56 -2.25 -19.05
CA ARG A 200 -26.70 -3.13 -20.22
C ARG A 200 -25.52 -4.08 -20.17
N GLU A 201 -25.70 -5.32 -19.71
CA GLU A 201 -24.62 -6.32 -19.77
C GLU A 201 -24.35 -6.76 -21.21
N GLU A 202 -23.09 -7.13 -21.47
CA GLU A 202 -22.77 -8.02 -22.57
C GLU A 202 -22.87 -9.45 -22.05
N ILE A 203 -23.88 -10.18 -22.50
CA ILE A 203 -23.92 -11.64 -22.39
C ILE A 203 -22.93 -12.16 -23.46
N GLY A 204 -21.62 -12.16 -23.17
CA GLY A 204 -20.62 -12.77 -24.04
C GLY A 204 -19.24 -12.08 -24.08
N SER A 205 -18.23 -12.84 -24.47
CA SER A 205 -16.80 -12.44 -24.59
C SER A 205 -16.50 -11.54 -25.81
N ASN A 206 -17.47 -10.78 -26.30
CA ASN A 206 -17.24 -9.85 -27.41
C ASN A 206 -16.98 -8.48 -26.83
N LYS A 207 -15.80 -7.90 -27.11
CA LYS A 207 -15.47 -6.52 -26.70
C LYS A 207 -16.54 -5.57 -27.24
N ALA A 208 -17.15 -4.78 -26.36
CA ALA A 208 -18.02 -3.67 -26.71
C ALA A 208 -17.42 -2.80 -27.82
N THR A 209 -18.22 -2.50 -28.84
CA THR A 209 -17.84 -1.63 -29.96
C THR A 209 -17.93 -0.14 -29.59
N LYS A 210 -18.58 0.19 -28.46
CA LYS A 210 -18.75 1.55 -27.94
C LYS A 210 -18.54 1.57 -26.43
N GLU A 211 -17.85 2.62 -25.98
CA GLU A 211 -17.44 2.82 -24.59
C GLU A 211 -18.62 3.26 -23.71
N ARG A 212 -18.64 2.78 -22.46
CA ARG A 212 -19.71 3.06 -21.49
C ARG A 212 -19.17 3.89 -20.32
N PHE A 213 -20.04 4.73 -19.76
CA PHE A 213 -19.70 5.65 -18.70
C PHE A 213 -20.66 5.47 -17.52
N PHE A 214 -20.19 5.82 -16.33
CA PHE A 214 -21.03 5.94 -15.15
C PHE A 214 -21.68 7.32 -15.14
N ILE A 215 -23.00 7.36 -15.25
CA ILE A 215 -23.80 8.59 -15.34
C ILE A 215 -24.78 8.60 -14.17
N LEU A 216 -25.04 9.77 -13.58
CA LEU A 216 -26.04 9.91 -12.53
C LEU A 216 -27.43 9.56 -13.07
N ASP A 217 -28.27 8.89 -12.28
CA ASP A 217 -29.61 8.47 -12.72
C ASP A 217 -30.53 9.68 -12.97
N ASP A 218 -31.12 9.75 -14.17
CA ASP A 218 -31.95 10.87 -14.62
C ASP A 218 -33.29 10.94 -13.87
N GLU A 219 -33.87 9.78 -13.53
CA GLU A 219 -35.19 9.70 -12.89
C GLU A 219 -35.11 9.91 -11.38
N LYS A 220 -34.27 9.12 -10.70
CA LYS A 220 -34.17 9.10 -9.23
C LYS A 220 -32.70 9.12 -8.79
N PRO A 221 -31.98 10.24 -8.96
CA PRO A 221 -30.55 10.35 -8.66
C PRO A 221 -30.24 10.12 -7.17
N LEU A 222 -31.17 10.51 -6.28
CA LEU A 222 -31.05 10.36 -4.84
C LEU A 222 -32.26 9.64 -4.26
N GLU A 223 -31.98 8.71 -3.34
CA GLU A 223 -32.98 7.96 -2.61
C GLU A 223 -32.58 7.89 -1.12
N SER A 224 -33.50 8.23 -0.24
CA SER A 224 -33.32 8.00 1.19
C SER A 224 -33.43 6.50 1.47
N GLY A 225 -32.42 5.92 2.11
CA GLY A 225 -32.48 4.52 2.52
C GLY A 225 -33.39 4.32 3.73
N GLU A 226 -33.67 3.06 4.08
CA GLU A 226 -34.41 2.73 5.32
C GLU A 226 -33.61 3.17 6.56
N GLY A 227 -34.02 4.30 7.15
CA GLY A 227 -33.43 4.96 8.33
C GLY A 227 -32.84 6.34 8.02
N ASP A 228 -32.95 7.29 8.97
CA ASP A 228 -32.61 8.72 8.80
C ASP A 228 -31.15 9.02 8.41
N LYS A 229 -30.25 8.03 8.53
CA LYS A 229 -28.80 8.19 8.26
C LYS A 229 -28.31 7.37 7.06
N LYS A 230 -29.16 7.14 6.04
CA LYS A 230 -28.76 6.42 4.82
C LYS A 230 -29.10 7.22 3.55
N LEU A 231 -28.12 7.41 2.67
CA LEU A 231 -28.29 8.04 1.36
C LEU A 231 -27.87 7.05 0.26
N ILE A 232 -28.76 6.81 -0.69
CA ILE A 232 -28.50 6.02 -1.90
C ILE A 232 -28.39 6.99 -3.07
N ILE A 233 -27.27 6.96 -3.78
CA ILE A 233 -27.04 7.69 -5.02
C ILE A 233 -27.05 6.67 -6.16
N ARG A 234 -27.92 6.89 -7.14
CA ARG A 234 -28.17 5.95 -8.23
C ARG A 234 -27.39 6.38 -9.46
N PHE A 235 -26.69 5.43 -10.08
CA PHE A 235 -25.94 5.59 -11.32
C PHE A 235 -26.45 4.62 -12.38
N GLN A 236 -26.31 5.00 -13.64
CA GLN A 236 -26.50 4.16 -14.81
C GLN A 236 -25.14 3.86 -15.45
N TYR A 237 -24.97 2.65 -15.98
CA TYR A 237 -23.79 2.27 -16.75
C TYR A 237 -24.18 2.06 -18.22
N ARG A 238 -24.04 3.11 -19.03
CA ARG A 238 -24.51 3.17 -20.43
C ARG A 238 -23.61 4.02 -21.33
N GLU A 239 -23.86 3.95 -22.63
CA GLU A 239 -23.28 4.85 -23.62
C GLU A 239 -23.84 6.28 -23.43
N LEU A 240 -23.05 7.28 -23.81
CA LEU A 240 -23.48 8.68 -23.83
C LEU A 240 -24.44 8.91 -25.00
N THR A 241 -25.50 9.69 -24.76
CA THR A 241 -26.37 10.20 -25.83
C THR A 241 -25.69 11.34 -26.60
N GLU A 242 -26.15 11.63 -27.82
CA GLU A 242 -25.59 12.73 -28.63
C GLU A 242 -25.71 14.09 -27.93
N GLU A 243 -26.79 14.30 -27.18
CA GLU A 243 -27.01 15.49 -26.36
C GLU A 243 -25.99 15.60 -25.22
N GLU A 244 -25.63 14.48 -24.57
CA GLU A 244 -24.62 14.43 -23.51
C GLU A 244 -23.21 14.67 -24.06
N VAL A 245 -22.89 14.17 -25.26
CA VAL A 245 -21.61 14.45 -25.93
C VAL A 245 -21.42 15.96 -26.15
N GLY A 246 -22.49 16.66 -26.53
CA GLY A 246 -22.52 18.12 -26.67
C GLY A 246 -22.48 18.85 -25.31
N HIS A 247 -23.36 18.49 -24.37
CA HIS A 247 -23.49 19.16 -23.07
C HIS A 247 -22.26 19.04 -22.18
N HIS A 248 -21.49 17.96 -22.30
CA HIS A 248 -20.30 17.72 -21.48
C HIS A 248 -19.01 18.27 -22.08
N GLU A 249 -19.05 18.94 -23.24
CA GLU A 249 -17.85 19.37 -23.98
C GLU A 249 -16.82 18.22 -24.10
N ILE A 250 -17.33 17.03 -24.41
CA ILE A 250 -16.60 15.75 -24.42
C ILE A 250 -15.99 15.47 -25.83
N GLY A 251 -15.97 16.48 -26.72
CA GLY A 251 -15.61 16.34 -28.13
C GLY A 251 -14.21 15.79 -28.41
N ALA A 252 -13.24 15.94 -27.49
CA ALA A 252 -11.90 15.38 -27.62
C ALA A 252 -11.26 15.09 -26.25
N GLY A 253 -10.58 13.94 -26.11
CA GLY A 253 -9.88 13.53 -24.89
C GLY A 253 -9.94 12.03 -24.62
N SER A 254 -9.09 11.54 -23.71
CA SER A 254 -9.11 10.13 -23.26
C SER A 254 -10.42 9.81 -22.53
N ASN A 255 -10.84 8.53 -22.53
CA ASN A 255 -12.04 8.09 -21.81
C ASN A 255 -12.00 8.45 -20.31
N ILE A 256 -10.79 8.46 -19.74
CA ILE A 256 -10.55 8.89 -18.35
C ILE A 256 -10.96 10.35 -18.16
N ALA A 257 -10.48 11.26 -19.01
CA ALA A 257 -10.82 12.68 -18.92
C ALA A 257 -12.32 12.92 -19.11
N LYS A 258 -12.99 12.13 -19.97
CA LYS A 258 -14.45 12.18 -20.15
C LYS A 258 -15.19 11.80 -18.88
N GLN A 259 -14.82 10.68 -18.25
CA GLN A 259 -15.43 10.24 -16.99
C GLN A 259 -15.17 11.23 -15.86
N GLU A 260 -13.99 11.85 -15.78
CA GLU A 260 -13.69 12.88 -14.79
C GLU A 260 -14.62 14.10 -14.90
N LYS A 261 -14.91 14.58 -16.13
CA LYS A 261 -15.88 15.66 -16.35
C LYS A 261 -17.30 15.26 -15.93
N ILE A 262 -17.71 14.02 -16.23
CA ILE A 262 -19.01 13.47 -15.82
C ILE A 262 -19.10 13.39 -14.29
N ASN A 263 -18.02 12.97 -13.63
CA ASN A 263 -17.94 12.88 -12.17
C ASN A 263 -18.09 14.24 -11.50
N GLN A 264 -17.45 15.28 -12.03
CA GLN A 264 -17.56 16.63 -11.49
C GLN A 264 -19.01 17.15 -11.56
N LYS A 265 -19.68 16.98 -12.71
CA LYS A 265 -21.08 17.37 -12.84
C LYS A 265 -22.01 16.55 -11.95
N SER A 266 -21.78 15.25 -11.85
CA SER A 266 -22.53 14.38 -10.95
C SER A 266 -22.40 14.86 -9.51
N TYR A 267 -21.19 15.23 -9.08
CA TYR A 267 -20.95 15.84 -7.78
C TYR A 267 -21.76 17.14 -7.60
N ASP A 268 -21.68 18.08 -8.53
CA ASP A 268 -22.37 19.37 -8.43
C ASP A 268 -23.89 19.19 -8.33
N GLU A 269 -24.46 18.25 -9.09
CA GLU A 269 -25.88 17.93 -9.05
C GLU A 269 -26.30 17.28 -7.73
N ILE A 270 -25.56 16.27 -7.27
CA ILE A 270 -25.83 15.60 -5.99
C ILE A 270 -25.75 16.64 -4.87
N PHE A 271 -24.71 17.46 -4.87
CA PHE A 271 -24.48 18.47 -3.83
C PHE A 271 -25.61 19.50 -3.76
N LYS A 272 -26.20 19.87 -4.90
CA LYS A 272 -27.41 20.72 -4.95
C LYS A 272 -28.65 20.01 -4.41
N LYS A 273 -28.83 18.72 -4.72
CA LYS A 273 -30.04 17.94 -4.40
C LYS A 273 -30.06 17.39 -2.96
N VAL A 274 -28.93 17.27 -2.26
CA VAL A 274 -28.87 16.85 -0.84
C VAL A 274 -29.49 17.94 0.06
N LYS A 275 -30.55 17.56 0.78
CA LYS A 275 -31.34 18.45 1.66
C LYS A 275 -30.79 18.56 3.09
N ASP A 276 -30.23 17.48 3.62
CA ASP A 276 -29.67 17.46 4.97
C ASP A 276 -28.39 18.31 5.02
N ALA A 277 -28.43 19.40 5.81
CA ALA A 277 -27.34 20.35 5.93
C ALA A 277 -26.09 19.75 6.58
N THR A 278 -26.26 18.84 7.54
CA THR A 278 -25.15 18.16 8.23
C THR A 278 -24.45 17.20 7.27
N LEU A 279 -25.22 16.38 6.55
CA LEU A 279 -24.67 15.48 5.54
C LEU A 279 -24.00 16.25 4.41
N LYS A 280 -24.63 17.33 3.92
CA LYS A 280 -24.07 18.19 2.88
C LYS A 280 -22.73 18.80 3.28
N ALA A 281 -22.60 19.28 4.53
CA ALA A 281 -21.35 19.81 5.05
C ALA A 281 -20.24 18.72 5.09
N ILE A 282 -20.57 17.49 5.48
CA ILE A 282 -19.62 16.37 5.50
C ILE A 282 -19.18 16.01 4.07
N LEU A 283 -20.13 15.88 3.14
CA LEU A 283 -19.87 15.52 1.74
C LEU A 283 -19.06 16.58 0.97
N GLY A 284 -19.18 17.86 1.37
CA GLY A 284 -18.45 18.98 0.78
C GLY A 284 -17.12 19.30 1.45
N LYS A 285 -16.81 18.66 2.59
CA LYS A 285 -15.54 18.89 3.29
C LYS A 285 -14.38 18.42 2.42
N GLU A 286 -13.31 19.21 2.43
CA GLU A 286 -12.05 18.81 1.81
C GLU A 286 -11.54 17.51 2.45
N TYR A 287 -11.17 16.59 1.59
CA TYR A 287 -10.66 15.27 1.92
C TYR A 287 -9.45 14.97 1.03
N LYS A 288 -8.74 13.89 1.36
CA LYS A 288 -7.49 13.42 0.71
C LYS A 288 -7.31 13.90 -0.73
N ASN A 289 -6.15 14.51 -1.01
CA ASN A 289 -5.80 15.16 -2.29
C ASN A 289 -6.62 16.43 -2.59
N GLU A 290 -7.02 17.18 -1.56
CA GLU A 290 -7.73 18.47 -1.67
C GLU A 290 -9.07 18.40 -2.43
N LYS A 291 -9.68 17.22 -2.51
CA LYS A 291 -10.96 17.02 -3.20
C LYS A 291 -12.11 16.96 -2.19
N PRO A 292 -13.32 17.45 -2.53
CA PRO A 292 -14.50 17.23 -1.71
C PRO A 292 -14.73 15.74 -1.45
N PHE A 293 -15.14 15.40 -0.23
CA PHE A 293 -15.30 14.02 0.22
C PHE A 293 -16.19 13.16 -0.71
N LEU A 294 -17.31 13.72 -1.19
CA LEU A 294 -18.18 13.04 -2.14
C LEU A 294 -17.49 12.83 -3.50
N LEU A 295 -16.79 13.84 -4.02
CA LEU A 295 -16.09 13.75 -5.30
C LEU A 295 -14.98 12.70 -5.27
N TYR A 296 -14.24 12.62 -4.14
CA TYR A 296 -13.25 11.58 -3.91
C TYR A 296 -13.83 10.17 -4.10
N HIS A 297 -14.98 9.89 -3.48
CA HIS A 297 -15.64 8.60 -3.61
C HIS A 297 -16.21 8.35 -5.01
N ILE A 298 -16.80 9.37 -5.67
CA ILE A 298 -17.30 9.23 -7.06
C ILE A 298 -16.17 8.86 -8.02
N LEU A 299 -15.02 9.54 -7.92
CA LEU A 299 -13.84 9.22 -8.72
C LEU A 299 -13.37 7.78 -8.51
N ARG A 300 -13.35 7.32 -7.25
CA ARG A 300 -12.94 5.95 -6.92
C ARG A 300 -13.93 4.89 -7.39
N PHE A 301 -15.22 5.19 -7.31
CA PHE A 301 -16.29 4.32 -7.79
C PHE A 301 -16.23 4.13 -9.30
N THR A 302 -16.03 5.22 -10.04
CA THR A 302 -16.01 5.23 -11.52
C THR A 302 -14.66 4.87 -12.13
N ALA A 303 -13.56 4.95 -11.37
CA ALA A 303 -12.25 4.45 -11.77
C ALA A 303 -12.22 2.94 -12.03
N LYS A 304 -13.28 2.19 -11.68
CA LYS A 304 -13.39 0.75 -11.95
C LYS A 304 -13.44 0.38 -13.44
N ASN A 305 -13.65 1.34 -14.35
CA ASN A 305 -13.43 1.10 -15.79
C ASN A 305 -11.94 0.94 -16.17
N THR A 306 -11.00 1.07 -15.23
CA THR A 306 -9.57 0.99 -15.52
C THR A 306 -8.76 0.06 -14.62
N LYS A 307 -9.37 -0.68 -13.66
CA LYS A 307 -8.62 -1.49 -12.68
C LYS A 307 -9.31 -2.83 -12.36
N ASP A 308 -8.58 -3.92 -12.53
CA ASP A 308 -8.97 -5.26 -12.07
C ASP A 308 -8.57 -5.42 -10.59
N TYR A 309 -9.49 -5.84 -9.73
CA TYR A 309 -9.25 -6.07 -8.30
C TYR A 309 -9.28 -7.58 -8.00
N PHE A 310 -8.29 -8.05 -7.24
CA PHE A 310 -8.24 -9.39 -6.63
C PHE A 310 -9.06 -9.47 -5.33
#